data_AF-A0A251JTV9-F1
#
_entry.id   AF-A0A251JTV9-F1
#
_cell.length_a   1.000
_cell.length_b   1.000
_cell.length_c   1.000
_cell.angle_alpha   90.00
_cell.angle_beta   90.00
_cell.angle_gamma   90.00
#
_symmetry.space_group_name_H-M   'P 1'
#
loop_
_entity.id
_entity.type
_entity.pdbx_description
1 polymer ?
#
loop_
_entity_poly.entity_id
_entity_poly.type
_entity_poly.pdbx_seq_one_letter_code
_entity_poly.pdbx_strand_id
1 'polypeptide(L)'
;MNRHRDMVANLRTKVNQMASTLNMSNFANRDSLLGPEIKPADAMRRTEGLDNHGIVDLQWQIMKEQDEGLEKLEETVTSTKHIALAVNEELDLHIRLIDDLDQHVDVTDSRLRVILLPRVL
;
A
#
# COMPACT_ATOMS: atom_id res chain seq x y z
N MET A 1 2.77 18.26 21.70
CA MET A 1 2.61 18.82 20.33
C MET A 1 3.55 18.21 19.29
N ASN A 2 4.85 18.03 19.55
CA ASN A 2 5.77 17.48 18.52
C ASN A 2 5.49 16.00 18.19
N ARG A 3 5.21 15.15 19.18
CA ARG A 3 4.95 13.71 18.97
C ARG A 3 3.83 13.42 17.97
N HIS A 4 2.66 14.05 18.11
CA HIS A 4 1.54 13.87 17.16
C HIS A 4 1.91 14.27 15.74
N ARG A 5 2.65 15.38 15.59
CA ARG A 5 3.12 15.87 14.29
C ARG A 5 4.12 14.90 13.66
N ASP A 6 5.03 14.33 14.45
CA ASP A 6 6.04 13.38 13.99
C ASP A 6 5.41 12.06 13.53
N MET A 7 4.43 11.54 14.27
CA MET A 7 3.75 10.30 13.88
C MET A 7 2.87 10.46 12.64
N VAL A 8 2.16 11.60 12.48
CA VAL A 8 1.42 11.91 11.24
C VAL A 8 2.37 12.01 10.04
N ALA A 9 3.58 12.56 10.22
CA ALA A 9 4.59 12.60 9.19
C ALA A 9 5.10 11.18 8.82
N ASN A 10 5.25 10.29 9.82
CA ASN A 10 5.60 8.90 9.60
C ASN A 10 4.51 8.14 8.82
N LEU A 11 3.24 8.29 9.21
CA LEU A 11 2.09 7.73 8.47
C LEU A 11 2.06 8.18 7.01
N ARG A 12 2.21 9.49 6.75
CA ARG A 12 2.28 10.01 5.39
C ARG A 12 3.43 9.40 4.60
N THR A 13 4.57 9.19 5.24
CA THR A 13 5.73 8.57 4.59
C THR A 13 5.45 7.11 4.24
N LYS A 14 4.87 6.32 5.16
CA LYS A 14 4.46 4.93 4.91
C LYS A 14 3.39 4.83 3.80
N VAL A 15 2.41 5.73 3.79
CA VAL A 15 1.39 5.79 2.73
C VAL A 15 2.02 6.12 1.37
N ASN A 16 2.96 7.06 1.32
CA ASN A 16 3.67 7.38 0.08
C ASN A 16 4.56 6.21 -0.40
N GLN A 17 5.20 5.49 0.53
CA GLN A 17 5.93 4.26 0.22
C GLN A 17 5.00 3.21 -0.39
N MET A 18 3.83 2.97 0.23
CA MET A 18 2.82 2.04 -0.29
C MET A 18 2.33 2.48 -1.68
N ALA A 19 2.06 3.77 -1.88
CA ALA A 19 1.65 4.28 -3.18
C ALA A 19 2.73 4.09 -4.25
N SER A 20 4.01 4.23 -3.89
CA SER A 20 5.13 4.02 -4.81
C SER A 20 5.32 2.54 -5.18
N THR A 21 5.16 1.60 -4.24
CA THR A 21 5.22 0.16 -4.52
C THR A 21 4.04 -0.29 -5.39
N LEU A 22 2.86 0.27 -5.15
CA LEU A 22 1.67 0.02 -5.96
C LEU A 22 1.77 0.63 -7.37
N ASN A 23 2.32 1.84 -7.52
CA ASN A 23 2.53 2.44 -8.85
C ASN A 23 3.56 1.69 -9.70
N MET A 24 4.60 1.12 -9.08
CA MET A 24 5.57 0.28 -9.80
C MET A 24 4.95 -1.04 -10.27
N SER A 25 4.08 -1.66 -9.47
CA SER A 25 3.40 -2.91 -9.86
C SER A 25 2.34 -2.71 -10.94
N ASN A 26 1.63 -1.58 -10.94
CA ASN A 26 0.49 -1.36 -11.83
C ASN A 26 0.87 -1.26 -13.33
N PHE A 27 2.08 -0.77 -13.64
CA PHE A 27 2.53 -0.58 -15.03
C PHE A 27 3.52 -1.63 -15.51
N ALA A 28 4.44 -2.09 -14.65
CA ALA A 28 5.47 -3.04 -15.08
C ALA A 28 5.00 -4.51 -15.01
N ASN A 29 4.21 -4.88 -13.99
CA ASN A 29 3.86 -6.29 -13.77
C ASN A 29 2.63 -6.74 -14.54
N ARG A 30 1.68 -5.87 -14.88
CA ARG A 30 0.49 -6.30 -15.65
C ARG A 30 0.85 -6.74 -17.07
N ASP A 31 1.64 -5.95 -17.79
CA ASP A 31 2.09 -6.27 -19.16
C ASP A 31 3.09 -7.43 -19.17
N SER A 32 3.81 -7.66 -18.08
CA SER A 32 4.69 -8.83 -17.92
C SER A 32 3.91 -10.10 -17.55
N LEU A 33 2.82 -9.97 -16.79
CA LEU A 33 2.02 -11.09 -16.29
C LEU A 33 0.97 -11.58 -17.29
N LEU A 34 0.35 -10.67 -18.02
CA LEU A 34 -0.71 -10.99 -18.98
C LEU A 34 -0.22 -10.88 -20.44
N GLY A 35 1.05 -10.52 -20.62
CA GLY A 35 1.55 -9.97 -21.87
C GLY A 35 1.07 -8.52 -22.06
N PRO A 36 1.70 -7.74 -22.96
CA PRO A 36 1.09 -6.51 -23.44
C PRO A 36 -0.31 -6.84 -23.95
N GLU A 37 -1.26 -5.91 -23.91
CA GLU A 37 -2.60 -6.14 -24.45
C GLU A 37 -2.50 -6.47 -25.97
N ILE A 38 -2.37 -7.76 -26.29
CA ILE A 38 -2.04 -8.20 -27.64
C ILE A 38 -3.29 -8.04 -28.47
N LYS A 39 -3.30 -7.04 -29.35
CA LYS A 39 -4.34 -6.94 -30.37
C LYS A 39 -4.30 -8.23 -31.19
N PRO A 40 -5.45 -8.79 -31.60
CA PRO A 40 -5.48 -10.04 -32.37
C PRO A 40 -4.53 -10.06 -33.57
N ALA A 41 -4.33 -8.90 -34.23
CA ALA A 41 -3.38 -8.73 -35.32
C ALA A 41 -1.90 -8.96 -34.94
N ASP A 42 -1.50 -8.58 -33.73
CA ASP A 42 -0.13 -8.76 -33.24
C ASP A 42 0.12 -10.20 -32.76
N ALA A 43 -0.92 -10.86 -32.22
CA ALA A 43 -0.86 -12.29 -31.89
C ALA A 43 -0.67 -13.13 -33.17
N MET A 44 -1.44 -12.83 -34.21
CA MET A 44 -1.33 -13.50 -35.51
C MET A 44 0.05 -13.34 -36.12
N ARG A 45 0.64 -12.13 -36.04
CA ARG A 45 2.02 -11.86 -36.49
C ARG A 45 3.06 -12.68 -35.74
N ARG A 46 2.90 -12.87 -34.43
CA ARG A 46 3.84 -13.68 -33.62
C ARG A 46 3.79 -15.17 -33.95
N THR A 47 2.67 -15.65 -34.47
CA THR A 47 2.47 -17.05 -34.88
C THR A 47 2.69 -17.28 -36.37
N GLU A 48 2.88 -16.23 -37.17
CA GLU A 48 2.99 -16.32 -38.62
C GLU A 48 4.27 -17.08 -39.01
N GLY A 49 4.12 -18.15 -39.79
CA GLY A 49 5.24 -18.98 -40.21
C GLY A 49 5.74 -20.00 -39.18
N LEU A 50 5.15 -20.07 -37.98
CA LEU A 50 5.42 -21.14 -37.03
C LEU A 50 4.61 -22.39 -37.39
N ASP A 51 5.24 -23.56 -37.27
CA ASP A 51 4.54 -24.83 -37.26
C ASP A 51 3.96 -25.13 -35.87
N ASN A 52 3.27 -26.27 -35.70
CA ASN A 52 2.67 -26.62 -34.43
C ASN A 52 3.69 -26.72 -33.28
N HIS A 53 4.92 -27.16 -33.58
CA HIS A 53 5.99 -27.23 -32.59
C HIS A 53 6.45 -25.82 -32.18
N GLY A 54 6.68 -24.93 -33.15
CA GLY A 54 7.03 -23.53 -32.89
C GLY A 54 5.95 -22.77 -32.09
N ILE A 55 4.67 -23.09 -32.28
CA ILE A 55 3.58 -22.53 -31.48
C ILE A 55 3.66 -23.01 -30.02
N VAL A 56 3.97 -24.29 -29.78
CA VAL A 56 4.14 -24.82 -28.42
C VAL A 56 5.37 -24.21 -27.74
N ASP A 57 6.48 -24.06 -28.45
CA ASP A 57 7.69 -23.41 -27.92
C ASP A 57 7.43 -21.95 -27.56
N LEU A 58 6.70 -21.22 -28.41
CA LEU A 58 6.26 -19.85 -28.13
C LEU A 58 5.36 -19.79 -26.88
N GLN A 59 4.43 -20.74 -26.72
CA GLN A 59 3.57 -20.80 -25.54
C GLN A 59 4.40 -21.03 -24.27
N TRP A 60 5.38 -21.93 -24.31
CA TRP A 60 6.27 -22.19 -23.19
C TRP A 60 7.08 -20.94 -22.80
N GLN A 61 7.59 -20.21 -23.78
CA GLN A 61 8.29 -18.95 -23.54
C GLN A 61 7.37 -17.93 -22.87
N ILE A 62 6.14 -17.77 -23.36
CA ILE A 62 5.15 -16.86 -22.76
C ILE A 62 4.86 -17.26 -21.31
N MET A 63 4.60 -18.54 -21.04
CA MET A 63 4.32 -19.01 -19.68
C MET A 63 5.49 -18.73 -18.72
N LYS A 64 6.73 -18.88 -19.20
CA LYS A 64 7.91 -18.54 -18.40
C LYS A 64 7.99 -17.04 -18.09
N GLU A 65 7.74 -16.18 -19.08
CA GLU A 65 7.69 -14.72 -18.90
C GLU A 65 6.59 -14.31 -17.89
N GLN A 66 5.45 -15.00 -17.93
CA GLN A 66 4.34 -14.78 -16.98
C GLN A 66 4.68 -15.21 -15.55
N ASP A 67 5.35 -16.35 -15.38
CA ASP A 67 5.81 -16.82 -14.06
C ASP A 67 6.80 -15.83 -13.42
N GLU A 68 7.74 -15.28 -14.20
CA GLU A 68 8.65 -14.22 -13.74
C GLU A 68 7.88 -12.93 -13.37
N GLY A 69 6.78 -12.65 -14.06
CA GLY A 69 5.86 -11.56 -13.71
C GLY A 69 5.10 -11.80 -12.40
N LEU A 70 4.66 -13.05 -12.15
CA LEU A 70 3.99 -13.45 -10.90
C LEU A 70 4.90 -13.31 -9.69
N GLU A 71 6.17 -13.70 -9.80
CA GLU A 71 7.15 -13.60 -8.71
C GLU A 71 7.33 -12.13 -8.26
N LYS A 72 7.48 -11.20 -9.22
CA LYS A 72 7.57 -9.76 -8.93
C LYS A 72 6.29 -9.19 -8.34
N LEU A 73 5.14 -9.70 -8.79
CA LEU A 73 3.85 -9.32 -8.23
C LEU A 73 3.72 -9.79 -6.77
N GLU A 74 4.13 -11.03 -6.48
CA GLU A 74 4.16 -11.58 -5.13
C GLU A 74 5.04 -10.74 -4.20
N GLU A 75 6.25 -10.37 -4.63
CA GLU A 75 7.15 -9.49 -3.88
C GLU A 75 6.47 -8.15 -3.55
N THR A 76 5.80 -7.57 -4.55
CA THR A 76 5.12 -6.28 -4.38
C THR A 76 3.92 -6.36 -3.43
N VAL A 77 3.11 -7.40 -3.57
CA VAL A 77 1.95 -7.66 -2.68
C VAL A 77 2.44 -7.89 -1.25
N THR A 78 3.51 -8.64 -1.09
CA THR A 78 4.15 -8.90 0.20
C THR A 78 4.68 -7.62 0.83
N SER A 79 5.39 -6.79 0.07
CA SER A 79 5.86 -5.48 0.55
C SER A 79 4.71 -4.57 0.97
N THR A 80 3.66 -4.49 0.15
CA THR A 80 2.45 -3.71 0.44
C THR A 80 1.77 -4.19 1.72
N LYS A 81 1.67 -5.50 1.94
CA LYS A 81 1.14 -6.08 3.18
C LYS A 81 1.93 -5.63 4.40
N HIS A 82 3.26 -5.69 4.36
CA HIS A 82 4.10 -5.25 5.50
C HIS A 82 3.90 -3.77 5.82
N ILE A 83 3.79 -2.91 4.79
CA ILE A 83 3.53 -1.48 4.99
C ILE A 83 2.15 -1.27 5.61
N ALA A 84 1.12 -1.99 5.13
CA ALA A 84 -0.24 -1.89 5.65
C ALA A 84 -0.33 -2.31 7.13
N LEU A 85 0.35 -3.39 7.52
CA LEU A 85 0.45 -3.81 8.92
C LEU A 85 1.10 -2.71 9.78
N ALA A 86 2.22 -2.15 9.32
CA ALA A 86 2.90 -1.09 10.06
C ALA A 86 2.10 0.22 10.15
N VAL A 87 1.23 0.51 9.17
CA VAL A 87 0.27 1.62 9.24
C VAL A 87 -0.82 1.32 10.26
N ASN A 88 -1.33 0.09 10.32
CA ASN A 88 -2.37 -0.30 11.28
C ASN A 88 -1.86 -0.21 12.73
N GLU A 89 -0.66 -0.71 13.02
CA GLU A 89 -0.03 -0.58 14.35
C GLU A 89 0.13 0.88 14.80
N GLU A 90 0.50 1.77 13.87
CA GLU A 90 0.64 3.19 14.15
C GLU A 90 -0.72 3.86 14.40
N LEU A 91 -1.77 3.46 13.67
CA LEU A 91 -3.13 3.93 13.93
C LEU A 91 -3.63 3.49 15.32
N ASP A 92 -3.32 2.27 15.75
CA ASP A 92 -3.65 1.80 17.11
C ASP A 92 -2.89 2.56 18.21
N LEU A 93 -1.65 2.99 17.93
CA LEU A 93 -0.91 3.90 18.81
C LEU A 93 -1.54 5.29 18.85
N HIS A 94 -1.98 5.80 17.69
CA HIS A 94 -2.65 7.10 17.59
C HIS A 94 -3.96 7.14 18.36
N ILE A 95 -4.80 6.09 18.29
CA ILE A 95 -6.06 6.01 19.04
C ILE A 95 -5.77 6.16 20.54
N ARG A 96 -4.83 5.38 21.07
CA ARG A 96 -4.43 5.46 22.49
C ARG A 96 -3.93 6.83 22.91
N LEU A 97 -3.18 7.52 22.03
CA LEU A 97 -2.67 8.86 22.31
C LEU A 97 -3.77 9.94 22.24
N ILE A 98 -4.78 9.75 21.40
CA ILE A 98 -5.96 10.63 21.35
C ILE A 98 -6.79 10.44 22.62
N ASP A 99 -7.00 9.19 23.07
CA ASP A 99 -7.73 8.91 24.31
C ASP A 99 -7.04 9.53 25.54
N ASP A 100 -5.70 9.44 25.63
CA ASP A 100 -4.92 10.09 26.70
C ASP A 100 -5.02 11.62 26.65
N LEU A 101 -5.02 12.20 25.44
CA LEU A 101 -5.19 13.63 25.27
C LEU A 101 -6.59 14.09 25.69
N ASP A 102 -7.63 13.34 25.34
CA ASP A 102 -9.02 13.61 25.72
C ASP A 102 -9.18 13.62 27.24
N GLN A 103 -8.63 12.60 27.92
CA GLN A 103 -8.61 12.55 29.38
C GLN A 103 -7.88 13.76 30.00
N HIS A 104 -6.74 14.17 29.44
CA HIS A 104 -6.01 15.33 29.93
C HIS A 104 -6.76 16.65 29.72
N VAL A 105 -7.50 16.79 28.63
CA VAL A 105 -8.38 17.94 28.36
C VAL A 105 -9.51 17.99 29.38
N ASP A 106 -10.18 16.87 29.68
CA ASP A 106 -11.26 16.78 30.67
C ASP A 106 -10.79 17.13 32.09
N VAL A 107 -9.61 16.65 32.49
CA VAL A 107 -8.99 17.01 33.77
C VAL A 107 -8.68 18.51 33.82
N THR A 108 -8.23 19.07 32.70
CA THR A 108 -7.92 20.49 32.60
C THR A 108 -9.19 21.35 32.67
N ASP A 109 -10.27 20.98 31.96
CA ASP A 109 -11.58 21.66 32.05
C ASP A 109 -12.13 21.63 33.48
N SER A 110 -12.08 20.46 34.12
CA SER A 110 -12.52 20.28 35.50
C SER A 110 -11.77 21.20 36.46
N ARG A 111 -10.45 21.31 36.33
CA ARG A 111 -9.62 22.21 37.15
C ARG A 111 -9.93 23.67 36.89
N LEU A 112 -10.09 24.06 35.62
CA LEU A 112 -10.48 25.43 35.26
C LEU A 112 -11.85 25.79 35.85
N ARG A 113 -12.83 24.88 35.79
CA ARG A 113 -14.15 25.07 36.37
C ARG A 113 -14.10 25.28 37.89
N VAL A 114 -13.26 24.52 38.60
CA VAL A 114 -13.05 24.69 40.04
C VAL A 114 -12.41 26.05 40.37
N ILE A 115 -11.48 26.52 39.55
CA ILE A 115 -10.83 27.83 39.75
C ILE A 115 -11.78 28.99 39.42
N LEU A 116 -12.61 28.83 38.38
CA LEU A 116 -13.48 29.88 37.87
C LEU A 116 -14.82 29.98 38.61
N LEU A 117 -15.20 28.98 39.42
CA LEU A 117 -16.35 29.08 40.32
C LEU A 117 -15.94 29.83 41.60
N PRO A 118 -16.50 31.03 41.88
CA PRO A 118 -16.25 31.69 43.15
C PRO A 118 -16.85 30.83 44.26
N ARG A 119 -16.06 30.57 45.31
CA ARG A 119 -16.57 30.06 46.59
C ARG A 119 -17.55 31.11 47.14
N VAL A 120 -18.84 30.93 46.86
CA VAL A 120 -19.91 31.63 47.55
C VAL A 120 -19.93 31.06 48.97
N LEU A 121 -19.55 31.90 49.93
CA LEU A 121 -19.61 31.67 51.37
C LEU A 121 -20.49 32.77 51.96
#